data_AF-A0A2V5YCK3-F1
#
_entry.id   AF-A0A2V5YCK3-F1
#
_cell.length_a   1.000
_cell.length_b   1.000
_cell.length_c   1.000
_cell.angle_alpha   90.00
_cell.angle_beta   90.00
_cell.angle_gamma   90.00
#
_symmetry.space_group_name_H-M   'P 1'
#
loop_
_entity.id
_entity.type
_entity.pdbx_description
1 polymer ?
#
loop_
_entity_poly.entity_id
_entity_poly.type
_entity_poly.pdbx_seq_one_letter_code
_entity_poly.pdbx_strand_id
1 'polypeptide(L)' 'MQDASEAIPNLKPVTFHYKTDKNDTPQFGLIAEEVAKVNPNLVVRDKNGEIYTMRYDAVNAMLLNEFLKEHGKVEE' A
#
# COMPACT_ATOMS: atom_id res chain seq x y z
N MET A 1 -0.36 -18.34 0.57
CA MET A 1 -0.89 -17.07 1.14
C MET A 1 0.17 -16.31 1.92
N GLN A 2 1.03 -16.98 2.70
CA GLN A 2 2.09 -16.33 3.48
C GLN A 2 2.94 -15.37 2.62
N ASP A 3 3.38 -15.80 1.44
CA ASP A 3 4.34 -14.99 0.66
C ASP A 3 3.70 -13.77 -0.04
N ALA A 4 2.37 -13.74 -0.18
CA ALA A 4 1.68 -12.71 -0.95
C ALA A 4 1.78 -11.31 -0.30
N SER A 5 1.95 -11.26 1.02
CA SER A 5 2.04 -10.03 1.81
C SER A 5 3.47 -9.62 2.16
N GLU A 6 4.49 -10.38 1.75
CA GLU A 6 5.91 -10.07 2.02
C GLU A 6 6.40 -8.78 1.33
N ALA A 7 5.63 -8.28 0.36
CA ALA A 7 5.88 -6.99 -0.24
C ALA A 7 5.51 -5.81 0.68
N ILE A 8 4.59 -6.00 1.64
CA ILE A 8 4.04 -4.93 2.50
C ILE A 8 5.12 -4.22 3.33
N PRO A 9 6.07 -4.89 3.99
CA PRO A 9 7.11 -4.22 4.77
C PRO A 9 8.03 -3.31 3.95
N ASN A 10 8.09 -3.52 2.62
CA ASN A 10 8.91 -2.71 1.72
C ASN A 10 8.15 -1.49 1.15
N LEU A 11 6.86 -1.33 1.46
CA LEU A 11 6.09 -0.16 1.07
C LEU A 11 6.45 1.05 1.93
N LYS A 12 6.37 2.25 1.35
CA LYS A 12 6.73 3.51 2.01
C LYS A 12 5.50 4.36 2.26
N PRO A 13 4.92 4.33 3.48
CA PRO A 13 3.82 5.22 3.82
C PRO A 13 4.29 6.68 3.81
N VAL A 14 3.44 7.56 3.30
CA VAL A 14 3.70 9.00 3.22
C VAL A 14 2.52 9.80 3.75
N THR A 15 2.81 11.03 4.16
CA THR A 15 1.82 12.07 4.40
C THR A 15 1.86 13.07 3.25
N PHE A 16 0.71 13.42 2.69
CA PHE A 16 0.63 14.35 1.58
C PHE A 16 -0.63 15.22 1.66
N HIS A 17 -0.68 16.27 0.84
CA HIS A 17 -1.84 17.14 0.70
C HIS A 17 -2.32 17.11 -0.75
N TYR A 18 -3.63 17.05 -0.95
CA TYR A 18 -4.18 17.19 -2.30
C TYR A 18 -3.99 18.62 -2.79
N LYS A 19 -3.48 18.79 -4.01
CA LYS A 19 -3.31 20.12 -4.62
C LYS A 19 -4.61 20.92 -4.69
N THR A 20 -5.75 20.24 -4.74
CA THR A 20 -7.08 20.84 -4.80
C THR A 20 -7.69 21.12 -3.43
N ASP A 21 -7.10 20.62 -2.35
CA ASP A 21 -7.61 20.85 -1.01
C ASP A 21 -7.15 22.22 -0.49
N LYS A 22 -8.11 23.09 -0.22
CA LYS A 22 -7.87 24.44 0.29
C LYS A 22 -7.64 24.47 1.80
N ASN A 23 -8.04 23.40 2.50
CA ASN A 23 -7.93 23.31 3.95
C ASN A 23 -6.60 22.73 4.42
N ASP A 24 -5.72 22.35 3.47
CA ASP A 24 -4.43 21.71 3.74
C ASP A 24 -4.57 20.51 4.69
N THR A 25 -5.56 19.65 4.42
CA THR A 25 -5.86 18.49 5.26
C THR A 25 -4.82 17.39 5.02
N PRO A 26 -4.03 16.99 6.03
CA PRO A 26 -3.03 15.95 5.85
C PRO A 26 -3.70 14.60 5.52
N GLN A 27 -3.27 14.00 4.42
CA GLN A 27 -3.68 12.68 4.00
C GLN A 27 -2.57 11.68 4.27
N PHE A 28 -2.95 10.45 4.59
CA PHE A 28 -2.02 9.34 4.77
C PHE A 28 -2.25 8.33 3.65
N GLY A 29 -1.17 7.85 3.04
CA GLY A 29 -1.31 6.88 1.96
C GLY A 29 0.02 6.39 1.43
N LEU A 30 -0.03 5.91 0.19
CA LEU A 30 1.10 5.39 -0.57
C LEU A 30 1.12 6.05 -1.95
N ILE A 31 2.30 6.14 -2.55
CA ILE A 31 2.48 6.62 -3.92
C ILE A 31 2.37 5.43 -4.87
N ALA A 32 1.38 5.43 -5.76
CA ALA A 32 1.06 4.27 -6.60
C ALA A 32 2.23 3.85 -7.51
N GLU A 33 3.00 4.79 -8.04
CA GLU A 33 4.20 4.54 -8.84
C GLU A 33 5.33 3.89 -8.03
N GLU A 34 5.46 4.23 -6.75
CA GLU A 34 6.43 3.58 -5.86
C GLU A 34 5.98 2.18 -5.47
N VAL A 35 4.69 2.00 -5.17
CA VAL A 35 4.10 0.69 -4.91
C VAL A 35 4.28 -0.22 -6.12
N ALA A 36 4.08 0.26 -7.34
CA ALA A 36 4.24 -0.52 -8.56
C ALA A 36 5.67 -1.05 -8.77
N LYS A 37 6.69 -0.34 -8.26
CA LYS A 37 8.09 -0.80 -8.29
C LYS A 37 8.35 -1.94 -7.30
N VAL A 38 7.63 -1.95 -6.17
CA VAL A 38 7.74 -2.99 -5.14
C VAL A 38 6.89 -4.21 -5.50
N ASN A 39 5.62 -4.00 -5.84
CA ASN A 39 4.70 -5.05 -6.25
C ASN A 39 3.65 -4.51 -7.26
N PRO A 40 3.83 -4.79 -8.57
CA PRO A 40 2.93 -4.30 -9.60
C PRO A 40 1.51 -4.88 -9.53
N ASN A 41 1.29 -5.97 -8.78
CA ASN A 41 -0.03 -6.57 -8.61
C ASN A 41 -0.91 -5.78 -7.63
N LEU A 42 -0.34 -4.88 -6.83
CA LEU A 42 -1.05 -4.03 -5.87
C LEU A 42 -1.60 -2.74 -6.50
N VAL A 43 -1.28 -2.47 -7.76
CA VAL A 43 -1.82 -1.33 -8.51
C VAL A 43 -2.85 -1.77 -9.54
N VAL A 44 -3.78 -0.88 -9.84
CA VAL A 44 -4.76 -1.01 -10.90
C VAL A 44 -4.31 -0.12 -12.05
N ARG A 45 -4.28 -0.70 -13.24
CA ARG A 45 -4.00 0.04 -14.48
C ARG A 45 -5.28 0.29 -15.25
N ASP A 46 -5.34 1.41 -15.93
CA ASP A 46 -6.44 1.73 -16.83
C ASP A 46 -6.31 0.98 -18.19
N LYS A 47 -7.16 1.32 -19.15
CA LYS A 47 -7.16 0.71 -20.49
C LYS A 47 -5.91 1.03 -21.31
N ASN A 48 -5.20 2.11 -20.99
CA ASN A 48 -3.96 2.53 -21.63
C ASN A 48 -2.72 1.92 -20.95
N GLY A 49 -2.92 1.22 -19.83
CA GLY A 49 -1.84 0.64 -19.04
C GLY A 49 -1.24 1.62 -18.02
N GLU A 50 -1.80 2.82 -17.88
CA GLU A 50 -1.34 3.81 -16.91
C GLU A 50 -1.82 3.46 -15.50
N ILE A 51 -1.01 3.79 -14.49
CA ILE A 51 -1.36 3.53 -13.08
C ILE A 51 -2.52 4.46 -12.71
N TYR A 52 -3.67 3.87 -12.40
CA TYR A 52 -4.90 4.60 -12.13
C TYR A 52 -5.18 4.70 -10.63
N THR A 53 -5.03 3.59 -9.91
CA THR A 53 -5.27 3.54 -8.47
C THR A 53 -4.56 2.34 -7.85
N MET A 54 -4.72 2.17 -6.53
CA MET A 54 -4.21 1.03 -5.78
C MET A 54 -5.33 0.10 -5.34
N ARG A 55 -4.99 -1.16 -5.10
CA ARG A 55 -5.88 -2.15 -4.47
C ARG A 55 -5.84 -2.01 -2.94
N TYR A 56 -6.38 -0.91 -2.41
CA TYR A 56 -6.32 -0.62 -0.97
C TYR A 56 -6.92 -1.73 -0.10
N ASP A 57 -8.00 -2.39 -0.52
CA ASP A 57 -8.59 -3.51 0.22
C ASP A 57 -7.60 -4.68 0.38
N ALA A 58 -6.84 -4.99 -0.68
CA ALA A 58 -5.82 -6.03 -0.64
C ALA A 58 -4.64 -5.62 0.25
N VAL A 59 -4.17 -4.38 0.12
CA VAL A 59 -3.08 -3.83 0.97
C VAL A 59 -3.45 -3.92 2.44
N ASN A 60 -4.67 -3.51 2.81
CA ASN A 60 -5.13 -3.52 4.21
C ASN A 60 -5.24 -4.96 4.76
N ALA A 61 -5.78 -5.91 3.99
CA ALA A 61 -5.85 -7.30 4.41
C ALA A 61 -4.46 -7.95 4.56
N MET A 62 -3.53 -7.62 3.65
CA MET A 62 -2.15 -8.10 3.71
C MET A 62 -1.37 -7.48 4.89
N LEU A 63 -1.64 -6.22 5.24
CA LEU A 63 -1.07 -5.58 6.41
C LEU A 63 -1.45 -6.30 7.71
N LEU A 64 -2.72 -6.72 7.85
CA LEU A 64 -3.15 -7.54 8.98
C LEU A 64 -2.38 -8.86 9.05
N ASN A 65 -2.13 -9.50 7.89
CA ASN A 65 -1.35 -10.73 7.86
C ASN A 65 0.10 -10.53 8.33
N GLU A 66 0.79 -9.48 7.88
CA GLU A 66 2.15 -9.17 8.35
C GLU A 66 2.16 -8.78 9.84
N PHE A 67 1.18 -8.01 10.30
CA PHE A 67 1.03 -7.69 11.71
C PHE A 67 0.92 -8.96 12.58
N LEU A 68 0.06 -9.90 12.18
CA LEU A 68 -0.13 -11.17 12.90
C LEU A 68 1.13 -12.04 12.86
N LYS A 69 1.86 -12.09 11.74
CA LYS A 69 3.14 -12.82 11.64
C LYS A 69 4.18 -12.24 12.59
N GLU A 70 4.33 -10.92 12.62
CA GLU A 70 5.32 -10.28 13.49
C GLU A 70 4.97 -10.46 14.97
N HIS A 71 3.69 -10.38 15.36
CA HIS A 71 3.28 -10.61 16.75
C HIS A 71 3.37 -12.08 17.16
N GLY A 72 3.02 -13.01 16.27
CA GLY A 72 3.16 -14.45 16.53
C GLY A 72 4.61 -14.90 16.68
N LYS A 73 5.57 -14.23 16.03
CA LYS A 73 7.01 -14.45 16.23
C LYS A 73 7.55 -13.86 17.54
N VAL A 74 6.88 -12.86 18.10
CA VAL A 74 7.30 -12.14 19.32
C VAL A 74 6.81 -12.83 20.60
N GLU A 75 5.85 -13.76 20.49
CA GLU A 75 5.34 -14.57 21.60
C GLU A 75 6.10 -15.90 21.84
N GLU A 76 7.16 -16.18 21.06
CA GLU A 76 8.15 -17.25 21.30
C GLU A 76 9.49 -16.69 21.83
#